data_AF-B3KYD7-F1
#
_entry.id   AF-B3KYD7-F1
#
_cell.length_a   1.000
_cell.length_b   1.000
_cell.length_c   1.000
_cell.angle_alpha   90.00
_cell.angle_beta   90.00
_cell.angle_gamma   90.00
#
_symmetry.space_group_name_H-M   'P 1'
#
loop_
_entity.id
_entity.type
_entity.pdbx_description
1 polymer ?
#
loop_
_entity_poly.entity_id
_entity_poly.type
_entity_poly.pdbx_seq_one_letter_code
_entity_poly.pdbx_strand_id
1 'polypeptide(L)'
;VSKSCAGAMLLKKASDAVKDGDHIYALLRGIGVNNDGADKVGFYAPSVKGQAEVIQKVIDQTGIHPETIAYVEAHGTGTSLGD
;
A
#
# COMPACT_ATOMS: atom_id res chain seq x y z
N VAL A 1 23.49 -2.32 7.38
CA VAL A 1 23.10 -2.57 8.79
C VAL A 1 21.64 -2.99 8.77
N SER A 2 21.33 -4.23 9.13
CA SER A 2 19.93 -4.66 9.28
C SER A 2 19.34 -4.00 10.53
N LYS A 3 18.13 -3.44 10.42
CA LYS A 3 17.38 -2.88 11.55
C LYS A 3 16.24 -3.82 11.91
N SER A 4 16.02 -4.04 13.20
CA SER A 4 14.88 -4.82 13.70
C SER A 4 13.90 -3.90 14.43
N CYS A 5 12.61 -4.07 14.17
CA CYS A 5 11.52 -3.38 14.87
C CYS A 5 10.32 -4.32 15.04
N ALA A 6 9.38 -3.94 15.91
CA ALA A 6 8.08 -4.60 16.04
C ALA A 6 6.97 -3.54 16.06
N GLY A 7 5.83 -3.88 15.46
CA GLY A 7 4.64 -3.02 15.41
C GLY A 7 3.38 -3.86 15.22
N ALA A 8 2.26 -3.36 15.74
CA ALA A 8 0.96 -3.99 15.61
C ALA A 8 -0.12 -2.90 15.47
N MET A 9 -1.22 -3.25 14.79
CA MET A 9 -2.41 -2.41 14.69
C MET A 9 -3.65 -3.26 14.90
N LEU A 10 -4.68 -2.67 15.50
CA LEU A 10 -5.99 -3.30 15.65
C LEU A 10 -6.94 -2.73 14.60
N LEU A 11 -7.61 -3.61 13.86
CA LEU A 11 -8.59 -3.21 12.84
C LEU A 11 -10.00 -3.52 13.31
N LYS A 12 -10.91 -2.60 13.02
CA LYS A 12 -12.34 -2.72 13.27
C LYS A 12 -13.11 -2.08 12.11
N LYS A 13 -14.35 -2.52 11.88
CA LYS A 13 -15.23 -1.80 10.96
C LYS A 13 -15.45 -0.39 11.49
N ALA A 14 -15.32 0.61 10.61
CA ALA A 14 -15.42 2.02 11.02
C ALA A 14 -16.76 2.35 11.70
N SER A 15 -17.86 1.76 11.22
CA SER A 15 -19.19 1.91 11.84
C SER A 15 -19.21 1.44 13.29
N ASP A 16 -18.58 0.31 13.57
CA ASP A 16 -18.57 -0.31 14.89
C ASP A 16 -17.60 0.43 15.81
N ALA A 17 -16.51 0.97 15.27
CA ALA A 17 -15.60 1.84 16.01
C ALA A 17 -16.29 3.14 16.46
N VAL A 18 -17.05 3.78 15.55
CA VAL A 18 -17.84 4.97 15.88
C VAL A 18 -18.93 4.65 16.90
N LYS A 19 -19.67 3.56 16.70
CA LYS A 19 -20.75 3.13 17.62
C LYS A 19 -20.24 2.90 19.03
N ASP A 20 -19.08 2.26 19.15
CA ASP A 20 -18.53 1.88 20.46
C ASP A 20 -17.70 3.02 21.08
N GLY A 21 -17.55 4.16 20.40
CA GLY A 21 -16.81 5.32 20.89
C GLY A 21 -15.29 5.11 20.90
N ASP A 22 -14.77 4.22 20.04
CA ASP A 22 -13.34 3.94 19.95
C ASP A 22 -12.57 5.16 19.43
N HIS A 23 -11.33 5.32 19.89
CA HIS A 23 -10.42 6.29 19.28
C HIS A 23 -9.91 5.78 17.92
N ILE A 24 -10.24 6.49 16.85
CA ILE A 24 -9.90 6.11 15.47
C ILE A 24 -8.69 6.93 15.01
N TYR A 25 -7.55 6.27 14.81
CA TYR A 25 -6.33 6.91 14.29
C TYR A 25 -6.40 7.21 12.79
N ALA A 26 -6.95 6.28 12.00
CA ALA A 26 -7.04 6.41 10.55
C ALA A 26 -8.14 5.50 9.98
N LEU A 27 -8.56 5.79 8.75
CA LEU A 27 -9.45 4.93 7.97
C LEU A 27 -8.66 4.22 6.87
N LEU A 28 -8.64 2.88 6.88
CA LEU A 28 -8.10 2.08 5.78
C LEU A 28 -9.14 2.01 4.66
N ARG A 29 -8.93 2.78 3.58
CA ARG A 29 -9.89 2.89 2.48
C ARG A 29 -9.86 1.70 1.52
N GLY A 30 -8.69 1.09 1.33
CA GLY A 30 -8.50 -0.08 0.48
C GLY A 30 -7.11 -0.68 0.64
N ILE A 31 -6.96 -1.92 0.21
CA ILE A 31 -5.69 -2.65 0.19
C ILE A 31 -5.65 -3.52 -1.07
N GLY A 32 -4.49 -3.58 -1.72
CA GLY A 32 -4.28 -4.38 -2.92
C GLY A 32 -2.98 -5.14 -2.84
N VAL A 33 -3.00 -6.36 -3.37
CA VAL A 33 -1.82 -7.22 -3.52
C VAL A 33 -1.82 -7.87 -4.89
N ASN A 34 -0.63 -8.05 -5.47
CA ASN A 34 -0.41 -8.83 -6.67
C ASN A 34 1.03 -9.41 -6.68
N ASN A 35 1.50 -9.85 -7.85
CA ASN A 35 2.84 -10.38 -8.05
C ASN A 35 3.43 -9.81 -9.34
N ASP A 36 4.75 -9.61 -9.38
CA ASP A 36 5.48 -9.07 -10.53
C ASP A 36 5.40 -9.94 -11.79
N GLY A 37 5.00 -11.21 -11.66
CA GLY A 37 4.79 -12.10 -12.80
C GLY A 37 6.09 -12.46 -13.53
N ALA A 38 5.99 -12.90 -14.78
CA ALA A 38 7.15 -13.34 -15.56
C ALA A 38 7.81 -12.21 -16.37
N ASP A 39 7.09 -11.13 -16.65
CA ASP A 39 7.49 -10.04 -17.56
C ASP A 39 8.42 -9.03 -16.87
N LYS A 40 9.54 -9.52 -16.33
CA LYS A 40 10.56 -8.73 -15.63
C LYS A 40 11.97 -9.13 -16.07
N VAL A 41 12.90 -8.18 -16.03
CA VAL A 41 14.28 -8.33 -16.56
C VAL A 41 15.14 -9.37 -15.82
N GLY A 42 14.65 -9.87 -14.69
CA GLY A 42 15.28 -10.96 -13.93
C GLY A 42 14.35 -11.46 -12.83
N PHE A 43 14.64 -12.64 -12.27
CA PHE A 43 13.75 -13.27 -11.28
C PHE A 43 13.52 -12.42 -10.01
N TYR A 44 14.51 -11.62 -9.60
CA TYR A 44 14.43 -10.71 -8.45
C TYR A 44 14.22 -9.24 -8.84
N ALA A 45 14.03 -8.94 -10.12
CA ALA A 45 13.80 -7.57 -10.57
C ALA A 45 12.37 -7.11 -10.23
N PRO A 46 12.13 -5.84 -9.90
CA PRO A 46 10.78 -5.33 -9.76
C PRO A 46 10.07 -5.24 -11.12
N SER A 47 8.73 -5.31 -11.13
CA SER A 47 7.92 -5.05 -12.32
C SER A 47 7.21 -3.69 -12.23
N VAL A 48 7.58 -2.74 -13.09
CA VAL A 48 6.90 -1.44 -13.20
C VAL A 48 5.41 -1.63 -13.51
N LYS A 49 5.09 -2.55 -14.42
CA LYS A 49 3.72 -2.88 -14.79
C LYS A 49 2.95 -3.47 -13.61
N GLY A 50 3.55 -4.43 -12.90
CA GLY A 50 2.92 -5.03 -11.72
C GLY A 50 2.61 -3.99 -10.63
N GLN A 51 3.54 -3.08 -10.34
CA GLN A 51 3.32 -2.02 -9.36
C GLN A 51 2.23 -1.03 -9.80
N ALA A 52 2.26 -0.58 -11.06
CA ALA A 52 1.23 0.32 -11.60
C ALA A 52 -0.17 -0.32 -11.55
N GLU A 53 -0.28 -1.60 -11.90
CA GLU A 53 -1.55 -2.35 -11.89
C GLU A 53 -2.14 -2.47 -10.48
N VAL A 54 -1.33 -2.78 -9.46
CA VAL A 54 -1.87 -2.89 -8.09
C VAL A 54 -2.26 -1.54 -7.52
N ILE A 55 -1.51 -0.47 -7.82
CA ILE A 55 -1.86 0.90 -7.42
C ILE A 55 -3.18 1.31 -8.08
N GLN A 56 -3.29 1.15 -9.40
CA GLN A 56 -4.50 1.49 -10.15
C GLN A 56 -5.71 0.70 -9.66
N LYS A 57 -5.54 -0.61 -9.42
CA LYS A 57 -6.61 -1.46 -8.88
C LYS A 57 -7.17 -0.94 -7.56
N VAL A 58 -6.32 -0.49 -6.64
CA VAL A 58 -6.78 0.06 -5.35
C VAL A 58 -7.47 1.42 -5.53
N ILE A 59 -6.92 2.28 -6.40
CA ILE A 59 -7.55 3.57 -6.75
C ILE A 59 -8.96 3.33 -7.30
N ASP A 60 -9.11 2.42 -8.26
CA ASP A 60 -10.40 2.09 -8.88
C ASP A 60 -11.38 1.48 -7.86
N GLN A 61 -10.92 0.55 -7.03
CA GLN A 61 -11.75 -0.09 -6.01
C GLN A 61 -12.24 0.88 -4.93
N THR A 62 -11.44 1.90 -4.60
CA THR A 62 -11.75 2.85 -3.54
C THR A 62 -12.47 4.11 -4.05
N GLY A 63 -12.41 4.37 -5.36
CA GLY A 63 -12.93 5.59 -5.98
C GLY A 63 -12.19 6.86 -5.53
N ILE A 64 -10.99 6.74 -4.98
CA ILE A 64 -10.19 7.89 -4.55
C ILE A 64 -9.61 8.55 -5.80
N HIS A 65 -9.84 9.85 -5.97
CA HIS A 65 -9.24 10.58 -7.07
C HIS A 65 -7.74 10.78 -6.81
N PRO A 66 -6.82 10.40 -7.72
CA PRO A 66 -5.37 10.45 -7.46
C PRO A 66 -4.87 11.83 -7.03
N GLU A 67 -5.43 12.91 -7.58
CA GLU A 67 -5.05 14.28 -7.20
C GLU A 67 -5.38 14.66 -5.75
N THR A 68 -6.21 13.87 -5.05
CA THR A 68 -6.50 14.09 -3.63
C THR A 68 -5.47 13.45 -2.70
N ILE A 69 -4.52 12.68 -3.24
CA ILE A 69 -3.44 12.04 -2.48
C ILE A 69 -2.34 13.08 -2.25
N ALA A 70 -2.25 13.58 -1.02
CA ALA A 70 -1.25 14.58 -0.63
C ALA A 70 0.12 13.98 -0.26
N TYR A 71 0.18 12.66 -0.01
CA TYR A 71 1.39 12.00 0.47
C TYR A 71 1.45 10.54 0.01
N VAL A 72 2.67 10.08 -0.30
CA VAL A 72 2.98 8.70 -0.66
C VAL A 72 4.18 8.22 0.16
N GLU A 73 3.96 7.25 1.05
CA GLU A 73 5.06 6.50 1.67
C GLU A 73 5.53 5.42 0.66
N ALA A 74 6.58 5.71 -0.09
CA ALA A 74 7.13 4.79 -1.09
C ALA A 74 7.89 3.63 -0.44
N HIS A 75 8.16 2.56 -1.20
CA HIS A 75 9.04 1.48 -0.73
C HIS A 75 10.47 2.00 -0.46
N GLY A 76 10.99 2.87 -1.34
CA GLY A 76 12.16 3.71 -1.08
C GLY A 76 13.43 2.95 -0.66
N THR A 77 13.82 1.94 -1.43
CA THR A 77 14.97 1.09 -1.07
C THR A 77 16.32 1.74 -1.38
N GLY A 78 16.34 2.82 -2.16
CA GLY A 78 17.53 3.54 -2.56
C GLY A 78 18.42 2.76 -3.55
N THR A 79 17.84 1.85 -4.33
CA THR A 79 18.60 1.05 -5.31
C THR A 79 18.49 1.65 -6.71
N SER A 80 19.58 1.65 -7.49
CA SER A 80 19.58 2.25 -8.85
C SER A 80 18.62 1.62 -9.84
N LEU A 81 18.16 0.39 -9.57
CA LEU A 81 17.21 -0.33 -10.43
C LEU A 81 15.76 -0.15 -9.96
N GLY A 82 15.54 0.00 -8.65
CA GLY A 82 14.20 -0.04 -8.04
C GLY A 82 13.60 1.33 -7.75
N ASP A 83 14.42 2.34 -7.52
CA ASP A 83 14.02 3.74 -7.27
C ASP A 83 14.35 4.61 -8.50
#